data_AF-A0A195DMA6-F1
#
_entry.id   AF-A0A195DMA6-F1
#
_cell.length_a   1.000
_cell.length_b   1.000
_cell.length_c   1.000
_cell.angle_alpha   90.00
_cell.angle_beta   90.00
_cell.angle_gamma   90.00
#
_symmetry.space_group_name_H-M   'P 1'
#
loop_
_entity.id
_entity.type
_entity.pdbx_description
1 polymer ?
#
loop_
_entity_poly.entity_id
_entity_poly.type
_entity_poly.pdbx_seq_one_letter_code
_entity_poly.pdbx_strand_id
1 'polypeptide(L)'
;ANTMRAAVAVLCVFLGCCTNVVFLELLVKDDPGSGNLITFSQFLFISIEGFLFTSKCGTVKPNIGIKDYFILVTMFFIANVCNNYAFDFNIPMPLHMIFRAGSLIANMIMGIIILNKKYTFSKYLSVFMITTGIALCTVVSGKEIKSLQQKNVQVATTPWDDFFWWAFGIFLLTIALFVSARMGIYQEELHSRYGKNAREALYYTHLLPLPFFLTLSPNIYDHWNFALASEPLRLPVIGILMPSLIVYLIGNVLTQYMCISSVFVLTTECSSLTVTLVITLRKFLSLLFSIVYFKNPFTIYHWIGTLLVFVGTIIFTEVIPKIIQSLPKRKVD
;
A
#
# COMPACT_ATOMS: atom_id res chain seq x y z
N ALA A 1 -0.01 15.70 18.98
CA ALA A 1 -0.85 14.81 18.16
C ALA A 1 -1.68 13.93 19.09
N ASN A 2 -2.95 13.68 18.77
CA ASN A 2 -3.79 12.82 19.60
C ASN A 2 -3.29 11.38 19.40
N THR A 3 -2.36 10.93 20.24
CA THR A 3 -1.68 9.62 20.15
C THR A 3 -2.65 8.46 19.99
N MET A 4 -3.83 8.56 20.61
CA MET A 4 -4.92 7.60 20.48
C MET A 4 -5.49 7.50 19.06
N ARG A 5 -5.69 8.63 18.35
CA ARG A 5 -6.22 8.62 16.97
C ARG A 5 -5.25 7.94 16.00
N ALA A 6 -3.95 8.22 16.13
CA ALA A 6 -2.92 7.58 15.32
C ALA A 6 -2.84 6.07 15.62
N ALA A 7 -2.90 5.66 16.89
CA ALA A 7 -2.87 4.25 17.27
C ALA A 7 -4.08 3.47 16.71
N VAL A 8 -5.29 4.03 16.83
CA VAL A 8 -6.50 3.45 16.25
C VAL A 8 -6.38 3.35 14.73
N ALA A 9 -5.89 4.39 14.06
CA ALA A 9 -5.67 4.37 12.62
C ALA A 9 -4.70 3.25 12.21
N VAL A 10 -3.59 3.05 12.93
CA VAL A 10 -2.65 1.96 12.67
C VAL A 10 -3.34 0.60 12.80
N LEU A 11 -4.10 0.37 13.87
CA LEU A 11 -4.84 -0.89 14.05
C LEU A 11 -5.84 -1.14 12.91
N CYS A 12 -6.61 -0.12 12.53
CA CYS A 12 -7.56 -0.21 11.42
C CYS A 12 -6.88 -0.42 10.06
N VAL A 13 -5.67 0.13 9.85
CA VAL A 13 -4.86 -0.19 8.66
C VAL A 13 -4.52 -1.68 8.63
N PHE A 14 -3.99 -2.24 9.72
CA PHE A 14 -3.66 -3.67 9.73
C PHE A 14 -4.90 -4.55 9.56
N LEU A 15 -5.97 -4.28 10.31
CA LEU A 15 -7.22 -5.04 10.19
C LEU A 15 -7.79 -4.94 8.77
N GLY A 16 -8.01 -3.73 8.27
CA GLY A 16 -8.70 -3.53 6.99
C GLY A 16 -7.93 -4.08 5.82
N CYS A 17 -6.63 -3.84 5.77
CA CYS A 17 -5.85 -4.28 4.63
C CYS A 17 -5.53 -5.78 4.69
N CYS A 18 -5.32 -6.38 5.88
CA CYS A 18 -5.13 -7.84 5.97
C CYS A 18 -6.42 -8.59 5.61
N THR A 19 -7.59 -8.12 6.06
CA THR A 19 -8.87 -8.70 5.63
C THR A 19 -9.15 -8.46 4.14
N ASN A 20 -8.77 -7.30 3.60
CA ASN A 20 -8.92 -7.01 2.17
C ASN A 20 -8.15 -8.01 1.28
N VAL A 21 -6.93 -8.39 1.67
CA VAL A 21 -6.12 -9.39 0.95
C VAL A 21 -6.85 -10.73 0.85
N VAL A 22 -7.55 -11.16 1.90
CA VAL A 22 -8.33 -12.42 1.87
C VAL A 22 -9.42 -12.36 0.81
N PHE A 23 -10.22 -11.28 0.78
CA PHE A 23 -11.25 -11.12 -0.24
C PHE A 23 -10.67 -10.96 -1.64
N LEU A 24 -9.54 -10.27 -1.77
CA LEU A 24 -8.83 -10.14 -3.05
C LEU A 24 -8.37 -11.50 -3.57
N GLU A 25 -7.83 -12.36 -2.71
CA GLU A 25 -7.39 -13.71 -3.08
C GLU A 25 -8.58 -14.58 -3.53
N LEU A 26 -9.70 -14.53 -2.81
CA LEU A 26 -10.92 -15.23 -3.21
C LEU A 26 -11.45 -14.77 -4.57
N LEU A 27 -11.39 -13.47 -4.87
CA LEU A 27 -11.80 -12.93 -6.17
C LEU A 27 -10.84 -13.34 -7.29
N VAL A 28 -9.53 -13.15 -7.09
CA VAL A 28 -8.51 -13.41 -8.12
C VAL A 28 -8.34 -14.91 -8.39
N LYS A 29 -8.67 -15.77 -7.42
CA LYS A 29 -8.67 -17.23 -7.61
C LYS A 29 -9.70 -17.68 -8.64
N ASP A 30 -10.90 -17.10 -8.60
CA ASP A 30 -12.01 -17.49 -9.48
C ASP A 30 -12.05 -16.64 -10.76
N ASP A 31 -11.64 -15.37 -10.67
CA ASP A 31 -11.53 -14.44 -11.80
C ASP A 31 -10.21 -13.63 -11.76
N PRO A 32 -9.12 -14.17 -12.33
CA PRO A 32 -7.82 -13.49 -12.34
C PRO A 32 -7.79 -12.15 -13.08
N GLY A 33 -8.73 -11.89 -13.99
CA GLY A 33 -8.81 -10.65 -14.78
C GLY A 33 -9.58 -9.52 -14.08
N SER A 34 -10.27 -9.81 -12.98
CA SER A 34 -11.16 -8.89 -12.27
C SER A 34 -10.51 -7.66 -11.63
N GLY A 35 -9.18 -7.49 -11.73
CA GLY A 35 -8.44 -6.41 -11.06
C GLY A 35 -8.95 -5.00 -11.36
N ASN A 36 -9.35 -4.72 -12.60
CA ASN A 36 -9.93 -3.42 -12.97
C ASN A 36 -11.32 -3.21 -12.36
N LEU A 37 -12.16 -4.26 -12.34
CA LEU A 37 -13.48 -4.23 -11.70
C LEU A 37 -13.36 -3.96 -10.20
N ILE A 38 -12.45 -4.66 -9.53
CA ILE A 38 -12.21 -4.50 -8.08
C ILE A 38 -11.80 -3.06 -7.78
N THR A 39 -10.79 -2.55 -8.49
CA THR A 39 -10.27 -1.19 -8.26
C THR A 39 -11.33 -0.13 -8.58
N PHE A 40 -12.05 -0.29 -9.69
CA PHE A 40 -13.16 0.59 -10.05
C PHE A 40 -14.22 0.62 -8.95
N SER A 41 -14.65 -0.54 -8.46
CA SER A 41 -15.67 -0.65 -7.41
C SER A 41 -15.23 0.02 -6.11
N GLN A 42 -13.96 -0.12 -5.73
CA GLN A 42 -13.38 0.57 -4.58
C GLN A 42 -13.43 2.10 -4.75
N PHE A 43 -12.96 2.60 -5.90
CA PHE A 43 -12.91 4.04 -6.20
C PHE A 43 -14.32 4.63 -6.29
N LEU A 44 -15.26 3.92 -6.92
CA LEU A 44 -16.64 4.33 -7.05
C LEU A 44 -17.31 4.43 -5.68
N PHE A 45 -17.16 3.41 -4.83
CA PHE A 45 -17.72 3.42 -3.49
C PHE A 45 -17.17 4.58 -2.63
N ILE A 46 -15.84 4.77 -2.61
CA ILE A 46 -15.21 5.87 -1.88
C ILE A 46 -15.71 7.22 -2.42
N SER A 47 -15.88 7.35 -3.73
CA SER A 47 -16.36 8.58 -4.35
C SER A 47 -17.82 8.87 -4.03
N ILE A 48 -18.68 7.85 -4.01
CA ILE A 48 -20.09 7.99 -3.62
C ILE A 48 -20.20 8.36 -2.14
N GLU A 49 -19.48 7.67 -1.25
CA GLU A 49 -19.43 7.98 0.18
C GLU A 49 -18.93 9.41 0.41
N GLY A 50 -17.83 9.79 -0.25
CA GLY A 50 -17.29 11.15 -0.18
C GLY A 50 -18.24 12.21 -0.75
N PHE A 51 -18.96 11.93 -1.84
CA PHE A 51 -19.94 12.86 -2.39
C PHE A 51 -21.09 13.12 -1.40
N LEU A 52 -21.61 12.06 -0.78
CA LEU A 52 -22.72 12.14 0.18
C LEU A 52 -22.30 12.77 1.51
N PHE A 53 -21.22 12.29 2.12
CA PHE A 53 -20.85 12.66 3.50
C PHE A 53 -19.78 13.74 3.60
N THR A 54 -18.91 13.88 2.60
CA THR A 54 -17.81 14.87 2.63
C THR A 54 -18.18 16.13 1.86
N SER A 55 -18.61 16.01 0.61
CA SER A 55 -19.04 17.15 -0.23
C SER A 55 -20.48 17.59 0.06
N LYS A 56 -21.27 16.76 0.78
CA LYS A 56 -22.70 16.97 1.08
C LYS A 56 -23.47 17.32 -0.19
N CYS A 57 -23.39 16.43 -1.18
CA CYS A 57 -24.01 16.59 -2.50
C CYS A 57 -23.57 17.86 -3.23
N GLY A 58 -22.30 18.26 -3.13
CA GLY A 58 -21.74 19.43 -3.81
C GLY A 58 -21.96 20.77 -3.11
N THR A 59 -22.58 20.78 -1.92
CA THR A 59 -22.83 22.02 -1.17
C THR A 59 -21.58 22.55 -0.46
N VAL A 60 -20.60 21.69 -0.17
CA VAL A 60 -19.36 22.05 0.52
C VAL A 60 -18.23 22.22 -0.50
N LYS A 61 -17.58 23.39 -0.47
CA LYS A 61 -16.38 23.66 -1.28
C LYS A 61 -15.14 22.98 -0.67
N PRO A 62 -14.18 22.52 -1.49
CA PRO A 62 -12.95 21.93 -0.99
C PRO A 62 -12.08 22.96 -0.27
N ASN A 63 -11.46 22.54 0.83
CA ASN A 63 -10.46 23.34 1.55
C ASN A 63 -9.10 23.31 0.84
N ILE A 64 -8.76 22.18 0.20
CA ILE A 64 -7.53 22.01 -0.57
C ILE A 64 -7.83 22.28 -2.06
N GLY A 65 -6.94 23.01 -2.73
CA GLY A 65 -7.12 23.33 -4.15
C GLY A 65 -7.21 22.09 -5.02
N ILE A 66 -8.13 22.08 -6.00
CA ILE A 66 -8.25 20.96 -6.98
C ILE A 66 -6.94 20.71 -7.74
N LYS A 67 -6.14 21.76 -7.97
CA LYS A 67 -4.81 21.64 -8.59
C LYS A 67 -3.86 20.78 -7.74
N ASP A 68 -3.89 20.92 -6.41
CA ASP A 68 -3.07 20.11 -5.51
C ASP A 68 -3.50 18.63 -5.56
N TYR A 69 -4.80 18.35 -5.65
CA TYR A 69 -5.29 16.99 -5.84
C TYR A 69 -4.93 16.40 -7.20
N PHE A 70 -4.98 17.20 -8.26
CA PHE A 70 -4.56 16.76 -9.59
C PHE A 70 -3.08 16.35 -9.59
N ILE A 71 -2.21 17.14 -8.93
CA ILE A 71 -0.79 16.80 -8.77
C ILE A 71 -0.63 15.47 -8.01
N LEU A 72 -1.37 15.25 -6.92
CA LEU A 72 -1.34 13.96 -6.18
C LEU A 72 -1.74 12.79 -7.06
N VAL A 73 -2.83 12.93 -7.81
CA VAL A 73 -3.35 11.88 -8.72
C VAL A 73 -2.34 11.59 -9.83
N THR A 74 -1.71 12.62 -10.41
CA THR A 74 -0.66 12.43 -11.42
C THR A 74 0.56 11.70 -10.85
N MET A 75 1.03 12.07 -9.66
CA MET A 75 2.13 11.35 -9.00
C MET A 75 1.78 9.88 -8.72
N PHE A 76 0.56 9.63 -8.22
CA PHE A 76 0.06 8.27 -8.01
C PHE A 76 0.02 7.48 -9.33
N PHE A 77 -0.51 8.07 -10.40
CA PHE A 77 -0.57 7.42 -11.70
C PHE A 77 0.81 7.07 -12.23
N ILE A 78 1.74 8.02 -12.26
CA ILE A 78 3.14 7.80 -12.71
C ILE A 78 3.78 6.67 -11.88
N ALA A 79 3.66 6.73 -10.55
CA ALA A 79 4.22 5.70 -9.69
C ALA A 79 3.63 4.31 -9.99
N ASN A 80 2.31 4.19 -10.18
CA ASN A 80 1.69 2.91 -10.48
C ASN A 80 2.07 2.37 -11.87
N VAL A 81 2.06 3.23 -12.90
CA VAL A 81 2.49 2.83 -14.25
C VAL A 81 3.93 2.33 -14.23
N CYS A 82 4.86 3.07 -13.62
CA CYS A 82 6.26 2.65 -13.53
C CYS A 82 6.43 1.36 -12.70
N ASN A 83 5.70 1.18 -11.58
CA ASN A 83 5.76 -0.07 -10.80
C ASN A 83 5.26 -1.26 -11.63
N ASN A 84 4.12 -1.12 -12.31
CA ASN A 84 3.49 -2.23 -13.02
C ASN A 84 4.25 -2.58 -14.30
N TYR A 85 4.67 -1.57 -15.07
CA TYR A 85 5.37 -1.78 -16.34
C TYR A 85 6.80 -2.31 -16.15
N ALA A 86 7.39 -2.14 -14.95
CA ALA A 86 8.70 -2.72 -14.64
C ALA A 86 8.76 -4.25 -14.80
N PHE A 87 7.64 -4.96 -14.64
CA PHE A 87 7.61 -6.42 -14.81
C PHE A 87 7.83 -6.86 -16.26
N ASP A 88 7.47 -6.02 -17.23
CA ASP A 88 7.65 -6.31 -18.66
C ASP A 88 9.14 -6.25 -19.07
N PHE A 89 10.01 -5.75 -18.20
CA PHE A 89 11.45 -5.60 -18.42
C PHE A 89 12.30 -6.60 -17.63
N ASN A 90 11.83 -7.84 -17.50
CA ASN A 90 12.53 -8.94 -16.83
C ASN A 90 12.87 -8.68 -15.35
N ILE A 91 12.10 -7.85 -14.65
CA ILE A 91 12.28 -7.65 -13.22
C ILE A 91 11.55 -8.74 -12.44
N PRO A 92 12.25 -9.59 -11.67
CA PRO A 92 11.58 -10.63 -10.90
C PRO A 92 10.82 -10.02 -9.72
N MET A 93 9.67 -10.61 -9.37
CA MET A 93 8.82 -10.18 -8.25
C MET A 93 9.59 -9.90 -6.94
N PRO A 94 10.55 -10.74 -6.52
CA PRO A 94 11.37 -10.47 -5.33
C PRO A 94 12.17 -9.16 -5.44
N LEU A 95 12.79 -8.90 -6.59
CA LEU A 95 13.55 -7.67 -6.78
C LEU A 95 12.64 -6.44 -6.72
N HIS A 96 11.47 -6.49 -7.35
CA HIS A 96 10.46 -5.45 -7.23
C HIS A 96 10.02 -5.20 -5.77
N MET A 97 9.83 -6.26 -4.98
CA MET A 97 9.50 -6.15 -3.56
C MET A 97 10.62 -5.49 -2.74
N ILE A 98 11.89 -5.77 -3.04
CA ILE A 98 13.05 -5.10 -2.42
C ILE A 98 13.02 -3.61 -2.73
N PHE A 99 12.82 -3.22 -3.99
CA PHE A 99 12.70 -1.81 -4.37
C PHE A 99 11.57 -1.12 -3.62
N ARG A 100 10.39 -1.75 -3.51
CA ARG A 100 9.28 -1.20 -2.72
C ARG A 100 9.60 -1.01 -1.24
N ALA A 101 10.39 -1.90 -0.64
CA ALA A 101 10.86 -1.76 0.75
C ALA A 101 11.79 -0.55 0.92
N GLY A 102 12.53 -0.17 -0.13
CA GLY A 102 13.38 1.02 -0.18
C GLY A 102 12.63 2.35 -0.08
N SER A 103 11.29 2.34 -0.05
CA SER A 103 10.47 3.56 0.06
C SER A 103 10.74 4.34 1.34
N LEU A 104 11.13 3.68 2.42
CA LEU A 104 11.57 4.33 3.67
C LEU A 104 12.83 5.17 3.47
N ILE A 105 13.81 4.63 2.74
CA ILE A 105 15.06 5.33 2.42
C ILE A 105 14.77 6.53 1.53
N ALA A 106 14.01 6.33 0.45
CA ALA A 106 13.64 7.41 -0.46
C ALA A 106 12.84 8.52 0.23
N ASN A 107 11.91 8.17 1.13
CA ASN A 107 11.15 9.14 1.92
C ASN A 107 12.06 9.93 2.86
N MET A 108 13.02 9.27 3.51
CA MET A 108 13.99 9.95 4.37
C MET A 108 14.86 10.93 3.59
N ILE A 109 15.43 10.51 2.46
CA ILE A 109 16.24 11.36 1.57
C ILE A 109 15.42 12.57 1.11
N MET A 110 14.22 12.34 0.57
CA MET A 110 13.36 13.40 0.08
C MET A 110 12.89 14.34 1.21
N GLY A 111 12.69 13.82 2.42
CA GLY A 111 12.35 14.62 3.58
C GLY A 111 13.49 15.54 4.04
N ILE A 112 14.75 15.11 3.88
CA ILE A 112 15.92 15.96 4.12
C ILE A 112 15.98 17.07 3.06
N ILE A 113 15.84 16.71 1.78
CA ILE A 113 16.01 17.66 0.66
C ILE A 113 14.87 18.68 0.58
N ILE A 114 13.61 18.23 0.70
CA ILE A 114 12.43 19.08 0.45
C ILE A 114 11.96 19.78 1.73
N LEU A 115 11.86 19.04 2.83
CA LEU A 115 11.33 19.57 4.09
C LEU A 115 12.43 20.04 5.06
N ASN A 116 13.71 19.97 4.66
CA ASN A 116 14.86 20.28 5.52
C ASN A 116 14.82 19.55 6.88
N LYS A 117 14.26 18.33 6.91
CA LYS A 117 14.13 17.54 8.14
C LYS A 117 15.50 17.03 8.59
N LYS A 118 15.72 17.06 9.91
CA LYS A 118 16.85 16.39 10.56
C LYS A 118 16.32 15.16 11.29
N TYR A 119 16.88 14.00 10.98
CA TYR A 119 16.53 12.74 11.62
C TYR A 119 17.60 12.35 12.65
N THR A 120 17.19 11.72 13.75
CA THR A 120 18.12 11.18 14.75
C THR A 120 18.82 9.92 14.20
N PHE A 121 20.00 9.58 14.72
CA PHE A 121 20.73 8.38 14.31
C PHE A 121 19.88 7.10 14.41
N SER A 122 19.05 7.01 15.46
CA SER A 122 18.12 5.89 15.66
C SER A 122 17.17 5.68 14.47
N LYS A 123 16.72 6.75 13.81
CA LYS A 123 15.86 6.65 12.62
C LYS A 123 16.60 6.07 11.42
N TYR A 124 17.84 6.50 11.19
CA TYR A 124 18.69 5.94 10.13
C TYR A 124 18.96 4.46 10.35
N LEU A 125 19.38 4.09 11.58
CA LEU A 125 19.60 2.69 11.96
C LEU A 125 18.33 1.85 11.77
N SER A 126 17.18 2.36 12.21
CA SER A 126 15.88 1.67 12.07
C SER A 126 15.54 1.39 10.61
N VAL A 127 15.63 2.40 9.75
CA VAL A 127 15.31 2.27 8.33
C VAL A 127 16.27 1.32 7.63
N PHE A 128 17.55 1.35 7.98
CA PHE A 128 18.53 0.38 7.49
C PHE A 128 18.15 -1.06 7.90
N MET A 129 17.86 -1.29 9.19
CA MET A 129 17.48 -2.62 9.69
C MET A 129 16.22 -3.15 9.02
N ILE A 130 15.18 -2.31 8.88
CA ILE A 130 13.91 -2.70 8.24
C ILE A 130 14.13 -3.02 6.77
N THR A 131 14.88 -2.19 6.05
CA THR A 131 15.15 -2.40 4.61
C THR A 131 15.92 -3.70 4.39
N THR A 132 16.98 -3.93 5.17
CA THR A 132 17.80 -5.15 5.11
C THR A 132 16.98 -6.39 5.49
N GLY A 133 16.14 -6.31 6.52
CA GLY A 133 15.30 -7.41 6.96
C GLY A 133 14.28 -7.84 5.91
N ILE A 134 13.59 -6.87 5.29
CA ILE A 134 12.65 -7.15 4.19
C ILE A 134 13.41 -7.70 2.98
N ALA A 135 14.56 -7.14 2.64
CA ALA A 135 15.36 -7.64 1.53
C ALA A 135 15.80 -9.09 1.73
N LEU A 136 16.27 -9.44 2.93
CA LEU A 136 16.67 -10.80 3.28
C LEU A 136 15.51 -11.79 3.14
N CYS A 137 14.37 -11.52 3.78
CA CYS A 137 13.18 -12.36 3.65
C CYS A 137 12.76 -12.51 2.19
N THR A 138 12.75 -11.40 1.45
CA THR A 138 12.31 -11.38 0.04
C THR A 138 13.21 -12.22 -0.86
N VAL A 139 14.54 -12.14 -0.71
CA VAL A 139 15.48 -12.93 -1.51
C VAL A 139 15.30 -14.42 -1.26
N VAL A 140 15.07 -14.82 -0.01
CA VAL A 140 14.90 -16.23 0.34
C VAL A 140 13.55 -16.77 -0.13
N SER A 141 12.45 -16.06 0.14
CA SER A 141 11.12 -16.45 -0.36
C SER A 141 11.06 -16.43 -1.90
N GLY A 142 11.79 -15.51 -2.52
CA GLY A 142 11.84 -15.34 -3.97
C GLY A 142 12.48 -16.49 -4.75
N LYS A 143 13.30 -17.31 -4.09
CA LYS A 143 13.89 -18.51 -4.71
C LYS A 143 12.92 -19.69 -4.75
N GLU A 144 11.91 -19.70 -3.88
CA GLU A 144 10.91 -20.78 -3.78
C GLU A 144 9.70 -20.53 -4.68
N ILE A 145 9.40 -19.26 -4.97
CA ILE A 145 8.35 -18.85 -5.91
C ILE A 145 8.94 -18.85 -7.33
N LYS A 146 9.02 -20.03 -7.97
CA LYS A 146 9.20 -20.10 -9.44
C LYS A 146 8.01 -19.37 -10.08
N SER A 147 8.28 -18.24 -10.72
CA SER A 147 7.29 -17.31 -11.26
C SER A 147 6.20 -17.99 -12.10
N LEU A 148 4.94 -17.73 -11.75
CA LEU A 148 3.72 -18.11 -12.48
C LEU A 148 3.51 -17.31 -13.79
N GLN A 149 4.49 -16.53 -14.24
CA GLN A 149 4.38 -15.75 -15.47
C GLN A 149 5.04 -16.51 -16.62
N GLN A 150 4.20 -17.11 -17.45
CA GLN A 150 4.56 -17.72 -18.71
C GLN A 150 5.31 -16.70 -19.57
N LYS A 151 6.57 -17.01 -19.89
CA LYS A 151 7.45 -16.26 -20.78
C LYS A 151 6.84 -16.27 -22.18
N ASN A 152 5.88 -15.38 -22.46
CA ASN A 152 5.28 -15.29 -23.79
C ASN A 152 6.26 -14.60 -24.73
N VAL A 153 6.62 -15.35 -25.78
CA VAL A 153 7.50 -15.00 -26.91
C VAL A 153 8.98 -14.87 -26.56
N GLN A 154 9.70 -15.98 -26.71
CA GLN A 154 11.17 -15.97 -26.82
C GLN A 154 11.56 -15.43 -28.20
N VAL A 155 11.65 -14.12 -28.33
CA VAL A 155 12.49 -13.53 -29.39
C VAL A 155 13.94 -13.75 -28.95
N ALA A 156 14.81 -14.20 -29.85
CA ALA A 156 16.23 -14.35 -29.56
C ALA A 156 16.85 -12.95 -29.35
N THR A 157 16.98 -12.54 -28.08
CA THR A 157 17.66 -11.31 -27.68
C THR A 157 19.14 -11.57 -27.46
N THR A 158 19.99 -10.56 -27.70
CA THR A 158 21.41 -10.66 -27.34
C THR A 158 21.60 -10.41 -25.83
N PRO A 159 22.69 -10.89 -25.21
CA PRO A 159 22.97 -10.62 -23.79
C PRO A 159 23.02 -9.11 -23.44
N TRP A 160 23.36 -8.27 -24.41
CA TRP A 160 23.36 -6.81 -24.27
C TRP A 160 21.95 -6.23 -24.25
N ASP A 161 21.04 -6.76 -25.06
CA ASP A 161 19.63 -6.36 -25.05
C ASP A 161 18.96 -6.73 -23.73
N ASP A 162 19.24 -7.94 -23.22
CA ASP A 162 18.70 -8.40 -21.93
C ASP A 162 19.17 -7.51 -20.78
N PHE A 163 20.46 -7.15 -20.76
CA PHE A 163 21.00 -6.22 -19.78
C PHE A 163 20.39 -4.83 -19.90
N PHE A 164 20.23 -4.30 -21.11
CA PHE A 164 19.61 -3.00 -21.36
C PHE A 164 18.17 -2.95 -20.83
N TRP A 165 17.34 -3.93 -21.16
CA TRP A 165 15.95 -3.98 -20.69
C TRP A 165 15.88 -4.13 -19.18
N TRP A 166 16.70 -5.02 -18.59
CA TRP A 166 16.77 -5.16 -17.14
C TRP A 166 17.18 -3.84 -16.46
N ALA A 167 18.20 -3.14 -16.96
CA ALA A 167 18.63 -1.85 -16.44
C ALA A 167 17.53 -0.78 -16.57
N PHE A 168 16.77 -0.80 -17.67
CA PHE A 168 15.62 0.07 -17.87
C PHE A 168 14.49 -0.22 -16.86
N GLY A 169 14.21 -1.49 -16.57
CA GLY A 169 13.28 -1.88 -15.50
C GLY A 169 13.70 -1.36 -14.12
N ILE A 170 15.00 -1.44 -13.80
CA ILE A 170 15.57 -0.87 -12.56
C ILE A 170 15.41 0.66 -12.51
N PHE A 171 15.64 1.33 -13.64
CA PHE A 171 15.43 2.76 -13.76
C PHE A 171 13.96 3.16 -13.49
N LEU A 172 13.00 2.42 -14.07
CA LEU A 172 11.56 2.64 -13.82
C LEU A 172 11.20 2.45 -12.34
N LEU A 173 11.70 1.40 -11.69
CA LEU A 173 11.46 1.18 -10.26
C LEU A 173 12.05 2.30 -9.40
N THR A 174 13.22 2.81 -9.77
CA THR A 174 13.86 3.93 -9.08
C THR A 174 13.01 5.19 -9.19
N ILE A 175 12.51 5.51 -10.40
CA ILE A 175 11.57 6.63 -10.59
C ILE A 175 10.33 6.43 -9.71
N ALA A 176 9.71 5.25 -9.78
CA ALA A 176 8.50 4.95 -9.04
C ALA A 176 8.68 5.12 -7.53
N LEU A 177 9.87 4.75 -7.01
CA LEU A 177 10.26 4.88 -5.61
C LEU A 177 10.27 6.35 -5.17
N PHE A 178 10.98 7.21 -5.90
CA PHE A 178 11.11 8.63 -5.56
C PHE A 178 9.82 9.41 -5.79
N VAL A 179 9.04 9.08 -6.82
CA VAL A 179 7.71 9.67 -7.04
C VAL A 179 6.76 9.29 -5.89
N SER A 180 6.77 8.02 -5.44
CA SER A 180 5.96 7.59 -4.30
C SER A 180 6.36 8.31 -3.00
N ALA A 181 7.67 8.50 -2.77
CA ALA A 181 8.18 9.26 -1.64
C ALA A 181 7.76 10.74 -1.71
N ARG A 182 7.87 11.37 -2.89
CA ARG A 182 7.44 12.74 -3.13
C ARG A 182 5.94 12.91 -2.88
N MET A 183 5.12 11.97 -3.34
CA MET A 183 3.67 11.97 -3.13
C MET A 183 3.34 12.01 -1.63
N GLY A 184 3.93 11.13 -0.83
CA GLY A 184 3.69 11.12 0.62
C GLY A 184 4.14 12.42 1.31
N ILE A 185 5.28 12.97 0.91
CA ILE A 185 5.77 14.27 1.42
C ILE A 185 4.85 15.41 1.02
N TYR A 186 4.32 15.39 -0.21
CA TYR A 186 3.38 16.39 -0.68
C TYR A 186 2.05 16.33 0.09
N GLN A 187 1.58 15.14 0.45
CA GLN A 187 0.42 15.00 1.34
C GLN A 187 0.69 15.61 2.72
N GLU A 188 1.87 15.36 3.30
CA GLU A 188 2.28 15.98 4.58
C GLU A 188 2.32 17.51 4.48
N GLU A 189 2.87 18.05 3.39
CA GLU A 189 2.90 19.49 3.10
C GLU A 189 1.48 20.08 2.96
N LEU A 190 0.58 19.40 2.26
CA LEU A 190 -0.81 19.83 2.11
C LEU A 190 -1.55 19.86 3.45
N HIS A 191 -1.34 18.85 4.30
CA HIS A 191 -1.94 18.84 5.64
C HIS A 191 -1.36 19.92 6.56
N SER A 192 -0.07 20.24 6.40
CA SER A 192 0.54 21.36 7.12
C SER A 192 0.00 22.70 6.66
N ARG A 193 -0.32 22.86 5.36
CA ARG A 193 -0.80 24.13 4.78
C ARG A 193 -2.30 24.35 4.97
N TYR A 194 -3.11 23.33 4.74
CA TYR A 194 -4.58 23.42 4.70
C TYR A 194 -5.26 22.77 5.92
N GLY A 195 -4.51 22.18 6.84
CA GLY A 195 -5.03 21.45 7.98
C GLY A 195 -5.43 20.00 7.68
N LYS A 196 -6.04 19.36 8.67
CA LYS A 196 -6.31 17.92 8.68
C LYS A 196 -7.61 17.57 7.96
N ASN A 197 -7.58 17.54 6.64
CA ASN A 197 -8.73 17.22 5.79
C ASN A 197 -8.66 15.78 5.23
N ALA A 198 -8.59 14.76 6.11
CA ALA A 198 -8.40 13.37 5.70
C ALA A 198 -9.51 12.84 4.78
N ARG A 199 -10.78 13.10 5.12
CA ARG A 199 -11.94 12.65 4.32
C ARG A 199 -12.03 13.37 2.97
N GLU A 200 -11.76 14.67 2.94
CA GLU A 200 -11.71 15.45 1.70
C GLU A 200 -10.61 14.92 0.77
N ALA A 201 -9.43 14.67 1.33
CA ALA A 201 -8.32 14.11 0.57
C ALA A 201 -8.62 12.70 0.05
N LEU A 202 -9.25 11.86 0.87
CA LEU A 202 -9.73 10.54 0.45
C LEU A 202 -10.71 10.66 -0.73
N TYR A 203 -11.71 11.54 -0.62
CA TYR A 203 -12.72 11.75 -1.64
C TYR A 203 -12.12 12.19 -2.98
N TYR A 204 -11.39 13.31 -3.03
CA TYR A 204 -10.89 13.85 -4.29
C TYR A 204 -9.84 12.97 -4.97
N THR A 205 -9.00 12.27 -4.20
CA THR A 205 -8.00 11.36 -4.77
C THR A 205 -8.60 10.10 -5.39
N HIS A 206 -9.84 9.74 -5.05
CA HIS A 206 -10.55 8.61 -5.66
C HIS A 206 -11.60 9.06 -6.68
N LEU A 207 -12.14 10.27 -6.56
CA LEU A 207 -13.07 10.86 -7.53
C LEU A 207 -12.37 11.22 -8.84
N LEU A 208 -11.27 11.97 -8.77
CA LEU A 208 -10.60 12.52 -9.95
C LEU A 208 -10.08 11.44 -10.94
N PRO A 209 -9.64 10.25 -10.49
CA PRO A 209 -9.27 9.17 -11.41
C PRO A 209 -10.44 8.46 -12.08
N LEU A 210 -11.68 8.57 -11.59
CA LEU A 210 -12.83 7.81 -12.11
C LEU A 210 -13.05 7.93 -13.64
N PRO A 211 -12.92 9.12 -14.27
CA PRO A 211 -13.09 9.24 -15.72
C PRO A 211 -12.11 8.35 -16.51
N PHE A 212 -10.92 8.07 -15.98
CA PHE A 212 -9.96 7.18 -16.66
C PHE A 212 -10.41 5.73 -16.70
N PHE A 213 -11.28 5.27 -15.78
CA PHE A 213 -11.82 3.91 -15.84
C PHE A 213 -12.74 3.68 -17.04
N LEU A 214 -13.20 4.74 -17.73
CA LEU A 214 -13.96 4.60 -18.97
C LEU A 214 -13.16 3.86 -20.06
N THR A 215 -11.83 4.02 -20.10
CA THR A 215 -10.97 3.30 -21.05
C THR A 215 -10.87 1.80 -20.73
N LEU A 216 -11.20 1.41 -19.50
CA LEU A 216 -11.22 0.03 -19.00
C LEU A 216 -12.63 -0.55 -18.95
N SER A 217 -13.64 0.19 -19.40
CA SER A 217 -15.05 -0.20 -19.29
C SER A 217 -15.42 -1.56 -19.91
N PRO A 218 -14.85 -2.00 -21.06
CA PRO A 218 -15.18 -3.32 -21.61
C PRO A 218 -14.77 -4.44 -20.64
N ASN A 219 -13.53 -4.37 -20.13
CA ASN A 219 -13.02 -5.35 -19.18
C ASN A 219 -13.82 -5.34 -17.87
N ILE A 220 -14.17 -4.16 -17.34
CA ILE A 220 -15.00 -4.03 -16.14
C ILE A 220 -16.37 -4.68 -16.34
N TYR A 221 -17.00 -4.46 -17.50
CA TYR A 221 -18.31 -5.01 -17.84
C TYR A 221 -18.29 -6.54 -17.94
N ASP A 222 -17.28 -7.10 -18.62
CA ASP A 222 -17.14 -8.56 -18.76
C ASP A 222 -16.98 -9.25 -17.41
N HIS A 223 -16.10 -8.73 -16.56
CA HIS A 223 -15.88 -9.26 -15.21
C HIS A 223 -17.07 -9.03 -14.27
N TRP A 224 -17.86 -7.98 -14.48
CA TRP A 224 -19.11 -7.77 -13.74
C TRP A 224 -20.15 -8.85 -14.07
N ASN A 225 -20.32 -9.16 -15.36
CA ASN A 225 -21.24 -10.23 -15.77
C ASN A 225 -20.76 -11.60 -15.29
N PHE A 226 -19.45 -11.85 -15.32
CA PHE A 226 -18.86 -13.06 -14.74
C PHE A 226 -19.16 -13.17 -13.24
N ALA A 227 -19.01 -12.08 -12.49
CA ALA A 227 -19.32 -12.05 -11.06
C ALA A 227 -20.80 -12.33 -10.78
N LEU A 228 -21.72 -11.81 -11.59
CA LEU A 228 -23.16 -12.07 -11.48
C LEU A 228 -23.53 -13.53 -11.80
N ALA A 229 -22.77 -14.20 -12.67
CA ALA A 229 -22.99 -15.59 -13.04
C ALA A 229 -22.39 -16.60 -12.04
N SER A 230 -21.69 -16.14 -10.99
CA SER A 230 -21.07 -17.02 -10.00
C SER A 230 -22.07 -17.79 -9.13
N GLU A 231 -21.62 -18.92 -8.58
CA GLU A 231 -22.47 -19.77 -7.75
C GLU A 231 -23.04 -18.99 -6.54
N PRO A 232 -24.34 -19.14 -6.24
CA PRO A 232 -24.97 -18.38 -5.18
C PRO A 232 -24.53 -18.89 -3.80
N LEU A 233 -24.04 -17.98 -2.97
CA LEU A 233 -23.71 -18.23 -1.57
C LEU A 233 -24.90 -17.84 -0.68
N ARG A 234 -25.28 -18.73 0.24
CA ARG A 234 -26.25 -18.41 1.29
C ARG A 234 -25.57 -17.60 2.39
N LEU A 235 -25.98 -16.35 2.58
CA LEU A 235 -25.49 -15.53 3.68
C LEU A 235 -26.10 -16.01 5.01
N PRO A 236 -25.31 -16.57 5.95
CA PRO A 236 -25.85 -17.22 7.16
C PRO A 236 -26.66 -16.28 8.05
N VAL A 237 -26.36 -14.99 8.00
CA VAL A 237 -26.95 -13.95 8.88
C VAL A 237 -28.24 -13.37 8.31
N ILE A 238 -28.39 -13.36 6.97
CA ILE A 238 -29.47 -12.61 6.27
C ILE A 238 -30.40 -13.57 5.50
N GLY A 239 -30.01 -14.82 5.29
CA GLY A 239 -30.82 -15.82 4.58
C GLY A 239 -30.97 -15.56 3.08
N ILE A 240 -30.30 -14.55 2.54
CA ILE A 240 -30.34 -14.17 1.11
C ILE A 240 -29.28 -14.97 0.34
N LEU A 241 -29.66 -15.44 -0.85
CA LEU A 241 -28.77 -16.02 -1.87
C LEU A 241 -28.21 -14.90 -2.74
N MET A 242 -26.89 -14.75 -2.77
CA MET A 242 -26.21 -13.77 -3.63
C MET A 242 -25.01 -14.43 -4.31
N PRO A 243 -24.68 -14.09 -5.57
CA PRO A 243 -23.50 -14.66 -6.24
C PRO A 243 -22.24 -14.48 -5.38
N SER A 244 -21.46 -15.54 -5.22
CA SER A 244 -20.31 -15.57 -4.31
C SER A 244 -19.29 -14.46 -4.59
N LEU A 245 -19.01 -14.19 -5.87
CA LEU A 245 -18.07 -13.14 -6.26
C LEU A 245 -18.58 -11.73 -5.94
N ILE A 246 -19.89 -11.51 -5.94
CA ILE A 246 -20.48 -10.23 -5.50
C ILE A 246 -20.32 -10.07 -3.99
N VAL A 247 -20.49 -11.14 -3.22
CA VAL A 247 -20.24 -11.13 -1.76
C VAL A 247 -18.78 -10.75 -1.49
N TYR A 248 -17.84 -11.39 -2.18
CA TYR A 248 -16.41 -11.12 -2.01
C TYR A 248 -16.04 -9.71 -2.48
N LEU A 249 -16.63 -9.21 -3.57
CA LEU A 249 -16.42 -7.85 -4.05
C LEU A 249 -16.89 -6.81 -3.03
N ILE A 250 -18.07 -6.99 -2.43
CA ILE A 250 -18.56 -6.11 -1.36
C ILE A 250 -17.62 -6.16 -0.15
N GLY A 251 -17.22 -7.36 0.29
CA GLY A 251 -16.26 -7.53 1.36
C GLY A 251 -14.92 -6.83 1.07
N ASN A 252 -14.42 -6.96 -0.15
CA ASN A 252 -13.21 -6.28 -0.62
C ASN A 252 -13.37 -4.76 -0.57
N VAL A 253 -14.45 -4.20 -1.11
CA VAL A 253 -14.70 -2.75 -1.14
C VAL A 253 -14.80 -2.17 0.28
N LEU A 254 -15.54 -2.82 1.19
CA LEU A 254 -15.71 -2.32 2.56
C LEU A 254 -14.40 -2.39 3.37
N THR A 255 -13.67 -3.49 3.25
CA THR A 255 -12.38 -3.64 3.93
C THR A 255 -11.31 -2.70 3.35
N GLN A 256 -11.34 -2.46 2.03
CA GLN A 256 -10.50 -1.46 1.39
C GLN A 256 -10.83 -0.05 1.89
N TYR A 257 -12.11 0.30 1.96
CA TYR A 257 -12.54 1.60 2.49
C TYR A 257 -11.98 1.83 3.90
N MET A 258 -12.14 0.85 4.80
CA MET A 258 -11.58 0.91 6.15
C MET A 258 -10.05 1.08 6.14
N CYS A 259 -9.36 0.28 5.31
CA CYS A 259 -7.91 0.33 5.13
C CYS A 259 -7.44 1.73 4.70
N ILE A 260 -7.96 2.24 3.57
CA ILE A 260 -7.48 3.47 2.96
C ILE A 260 -7.92 4.72 3.74
N SER A 261 -9.13 4.73 4.29
CA SER A 261 -9.61 5.81 5.16
C SER A 261 -8.68 5.97 6.37
N SER A 262 -8.26 4.85 6.97
CA SER A 262 -7.30 4.84 8.08
C SER A 262 -5.92 5.30 7.67
N VAL A 263 -5.45 4.97 6.46
CA VAL A 263 -4.19 5.49 5.90
C VAL A 263 -4.26 7.02 5.76
N PHE A 264 -5.35 7.58 5.21
CA PHE A 264 -5.49 9.03 5.08
C PHE A 264 -5.57 9.74 6.43
N VAL A 265 -6.21 9.14 7.43
CA VAL A 265 -6.14 9.65 8.82
C VAL A 265 -4.70 9.63 9.32
N LEU A 266 -3.96 8.53 9.10
CA LEU A 266 -2.56 8.44 9.50
C LEU A 266 -1.69 9.50 8.82
N THR A 267 -1.93 9.81 7.54
CA THR A 267 -1.23 10.87 6.81
C THR A 267 -1.47 12.26 7.39
N THR A 268 -2.63 12.51 8.01
CA THR A 268 -2.90 13.77 8.72
C THR A 268 -2.35 13.82 10.14
N GLU A 269 -2.07 12.68 10.76
CA GLU A 269 -1.65 12.59 12.17
C GLU A 269 -0.15 12.32 12.34
N CYS A 270 0.52 11.83 11.30
CA CYS A 270 1.91 11.39 11.34
C CYS A 270 2.71 11.92 10.15
N SER A 271 4.03 11.96 10.30
CA SER A 271 4.92 12.29 9.19
C SER A 271 4.84 11.26 8.06
N SER A 272 5.15 11.69 6.84
CA SER A 272 5.22 10.84 5.66
C SER A 272 6.12 9.60 5.86
N LEU A 273 7.23 9.76 6.59
CA LEU A 273 8.14 8.66 6.94
C LEU A 273 7.46 7.62 7.85
N THR A 274 6.66 8.06 8.82
CA THR A 274 5.92 7.16 9.73
C THR A 274 4.79 6.44 9.02
N VAL A 275 4.06 7.13 8.13
CA VAL A 275 3.05 6.51 7.27
C VAL A 275 3.68 5.43 6.38
N THR A 276 4.83 5.75 5.77
CA THR A 276 5.58 4.81 4.92
C THR A 276 6.06 3.59 5.72
N LEU A 277 6.44 3.76 6.98
CA LEU A 277 6.76 2.65 7.88
C LEU A 277 5.56 1.73 8.09
N VAL A 278 4.41 2.28 8.49
CA VAL A 278 3.21 1.49 8.77
C VAL A 278 2.76 0.70 7.54
N ILE A 279 2.75 1.34 6.35
CA ILE A 279 2.41 0.68 5.08
C ILE A 279 3.42 -0.41 4.72
N THR A 280 4.71 -0.18 4.99
CA THR A 280 5.77 -1.17 4.75
C THR A 280 5.62 -2.38 5.68
N LEU A 281 5.37 -2.16 6.96
CA LEU A 281 5.14 -3.23 7.94
C LEU A 281 3.91 -4.05 7.61
N ARG A 282 2.83 -3.40 7.17
CA ARG A 282 1.63 -4.08 6.66
C ARG A 282 1.95 -5.06 5.53
N LYS A 283 2.67 -4.61 4.50
CA LYS A 283 3.08 -5.47 3.38
C LYS A 283 3.96 -6.62 3.85
N PHE A 284 4.88 -6.35 4.78
CA PHE A 284 5.75 -7.37 5.35
C PHE A 284 4.97 -8.44 6.14
N LEU A 285 4.01 -8.03 6.99
CA LEU A 285 3.15 -8.98 7.70
C LEU A 285 2.29 -9.81 6.75
N SER A 286 1.77 -9.22 5.66
CA SER A 286 1.06 -9.98 4.63
C SER A 286 1.96 -11.05 3.99
N LEU A 287 3.24 -10.75 3.76
CA LEU A 287 4.22 -11.73 3.27
C LEU A 287 4.45 -12.85 4.28
N LEU A 288 4.64 -12.54 5.57
CA LEU A 288 4.80 -13.57 6.61
C LEU A 288 3.56 -14.46 6.72
N PHE A 289 2.37 -13.86 6.70
CA PHE A 289 1.11 -14.60 6.70
C PHE A 289 1.02 -15.53 5.50
N SER A 290 1.35 -15.04 4.30
CA SER A 290 1.39 -15.85 3.08
C SER A 290 2.33 -17.06 3.22
N ILE A 291 3.56 -16.88 3.71
CA ILE A 291 4.51 -17.99 3.94
C ILE A 291 3.92 -19.05 4.87
N VAL A 292 3.34 -18.62 6.00
CA VAL A 292 2.76 -19.51 7.01
C VAL A 292 1.52 -20.23 6.46
N TYR A 293 0.64 -19.50 5.77
CA TYR A 293 -0.61 -20.01 5.22
C TYR A 293 -0.36 -21.03 4.11
N PHE A 294 0.55 -20.74 3.18
CA PHE A 294 0.93 -21.65 2.09
C PHE A 294 1.91 -22.75 2.52
N LYS A 295 2.28 -22.80 3.81
CA LYS A 295 3.19 -23.80 4.40
C LYS A 295 4.56 -23.87 3.69
N ASN A 296 5.06 -22.73 3.21
CA ASN A 296 6.42 -22.65 2.67
C ASN A 296 7.45 -22.78 3.81
N PRO A 297 8.61 -23.42 3.58
CA PRO A 297 9.59 -23.67 4.62
C PRO A 297 10.18 -22.36 5.18
N PHE A 298 9.90 -22.10 6.47
CA PHE A 298 10.40 -20.91 7.15
C PHE A 298 11.86 -21.09 7.59
N THR A 299 12.79 -20.76 6.69
CA THR A 299 14.25 -20.87 6.95
C THR A 299 14.77 -19.92 8.04
N ILE A 300 16.00 -20.17 8.52
CA ILE A 300 16.72 -19.31 9.48
C ILE A 300 16.83 -17.85 9.01
N TYR A 301 16.92 -17.61 7.70
CA TYR A 301 17.01 -16.27 7.13
C TYR A 301 15.70 -15.49 7.25
N HIS A 302 14.56 -16.18 7.18
CA HIS A 302 13.27 -15.54 7.46
C HIS A 302 13.17 -15.10 8.93
N TRP A 303 13.71 -15.88 9.87
CA TRP A 303 13.79 -15.49 11.29
C TRP A 303 14.67 -14.26 11.49
N ILE A 304 15.86 -14.25 10.90
CA ILE A 304 16.79 -13.11 11.00
C ILE A 304 16.15 -11.86 10.39
N GLY A 305 15.57 -11.97 9.19
CA GLY A 305 14.92 -10.84 8.52
C GLY A 305 13.73 -10.30 9.33
N THR A 306 12.92 -11.18 9.89
CA THR A 306 11.80 -10.83 10.78
C THR A 306 12.30 -10.09 12.01
N LEU A 307 13.33 -10.61 12.70
CA LEU A 307 13.91 -9.97 13.87
C LEU A 307 14.43 -8.56 13.54
N LEU A 308 15.13 -8.38 12.41
CA LEU A 308 15.61 -7.08 11.97
C LEU A 308 14.48 -6.07 11.76
N VAL A 309 13.37 -6.48 11.12
CA VAL A 309 12.21 -5.60 10.88
C VAL A 309 11.55 -5.21 12.20
N PHE A 310 11.33 -6.16 13.11
CA PHE A 310 10.69 -5.89 14.41
C PHE A 310 11.57 -5.00 15.30
N VAL A 311 12.86 -5.32 15.44
CA VAL A 311 13.79 -4.50 16.24
C VAL A 311 13.93 -3.11 15.63
N GLY A 312 14.10 -2.99 14.32
CA GLY A 312 14.14 -1.70 13.63
C GLY A 312 12.86 -0.88 13.86
N THR A 313 11.70 -1.52 13.90
CA THR A 313 10.42 -0.85 14.21
C THR A 313 10.35 -0.33 15.65
N ILE A 314 10.83 -1.12 16.61
CA ILE A 314 10.88 -0.72 18.02
C ILE A 314 11.82 0.48 18.21
N ILE A 315 12.99 0.45 17.57
CA ILE A 315 13.94 1.58 17.57
C ILE A 315 13.29 2.80 16.92
N PHE A 316 12.59 2.63 15.80
CA PHE A 316 11.95 3.74 15.09
C PHE A 316 10.88 4.40 15.95
N THR A 317 10.04 3.62 16.62
CA THR A 317 8.89 4.14 17.38
C THR A 317 9.29 4.80 18.70
N GLU A 318 10.56 4.65 19.10
CA GLU A 318 11.13 5.14 20.37
C GLU A 318 10.28 4.70 21.58
N VAL A 319 9.66 3.52 21.47
CA VAL A 319 8.77 2.96 22.49
C VAL A 319 9.54 2.69 23.78
N ILE A 320 10.76 2.16 23.69
CA ILE A 320 11.59 1.83 24.86
C ILE A 320 11.94 3.09 25.68
N PRO A 321 12.50 4.18 25.11
CA PRO A 321 12.73 5.42 25.86
C PRO A 321 11.46 5.97 26.53
N LYS A 322 10.32 5.94 25.85
CA LYS A 322 9.04 6.44 26.39
C LYS A 322 8.53 5.58 27.55
N ILE A 323 8.66 4.26 27.45
CA ILE A 323 8.31 3.34 28.55
C ILE A 323 9.22 3.58 29.75
N ILE A 324 10.54 3.67 29.55
CA ILE A 324 11.51 3.93 30.62
C ILE A 324 11.23 5.27 31.31
N GLN A 325 10.85 6.31 30.57
CA GLN A 325 10.46 7.60 31.14
C GLN A 325 9.12 7.57 31.90
N SER A 326 8.21 6.66 31.52
CA SER A 326 6.91 6.48 32.18
C SER A 326 6.97 5.62 33.45
N LEU A 327 8.06 4.87 33.66
CA LEU A 327 8.25 4.11 34.88
C LEU A 327 8.47 5.07 36.05
N PRO A 328 7.79 4.89 37.19
CA PRO A 328 8.01 5.72 38.36
C PRO A 328 9.48 5.60 38.78
N LYS A 329 10.18 6.74 38.84
CA LYS A 329 11.53 6.79 39.42
C LYS A 329 11.42 6.28 40.85
N ARG A 330 12.00 5.10 41.12
CA ARG A 330 12.10 4.54 42.47
C ARG A 330 12.81 5.60 43.33
N LYS A 331 12.10 6.20 44.28
CA LYS A 331 12.73 6.99 45.34
C LYS A 331 13.67 6.03 46.05
N VAL A 332 14.96 6.26 45.91
CA VAL A 332 15.96 5.65 46.77
C VAL A 332 16.02 6.61 47.96
N ASP A 333 15.32 6.25 49.02
CA ASP A 333 15.44 6.90 50.33
C ASP A 333 16.72 6.44 51.04
#